data_AF-A0A662KS35-F1
#
_entry.id   AF-A0A662KS35-F1
#
_cell.length_a   1.000
_cell.length_b   1.000
_cell.length_c   1.000
_cell.angle_alpha   90.00
_cell.angle_beta   90.00
_cell.angle_gamma   90.00
#
_symmetry.space_group_name_H-M   'P 1'
#
loop_
_entity.id
_entity.type
_entity.pdbx_description
1 polymer ?
#
loop_
_entity_poly.entity_id
_entity_poly.type
_entity_poly.pdbx_seq_one_letter_code
_entity_poly.pdbx_strand_id
1 'polypeptide(L)'
;MRRYILTKKLGHDLRNAIENPSFDKSEIVVLDNSGIEVDRIPVTPLTLYMYDPEPDPYYQKPEKIITTTGEVEIPMMIPEDTVTTGENPFVQLVYRFTKKRDGATLEDIIRHITQEKRILPNNEYGINRVKALVQEMHNGSVLGGLLVKRGSIYMAGVRLKTGRQLIRLYSGYDPFEYQIMQHVENKGTVSREEIHRLIMDRLKWARNSKTVEFYIKRLLRQNIKQIGKDWFEYRKALEPF
;
A
#
# COMPACT_ATOMS: atom_id res chain seq x y z
N MET A 1 8.02 -29.36 11.55
CA MET A 1 8.34 -28.74 10.25
C MET A 1 9.40 -27.68 10.52
N ARG A 2 10.59 -27.80 9.94
CA ARG A 2 11.66 -26.81 10.13
C ARG A 2 11.23 -25.48 9.51
N ARG A 3 11.59 -24.36 10.13
CA ARG A 3 11.38 -23.02 9.58
C ARG A 3 12.69 -22.47 9.06
N TYR A 4 12.64 -21.80 7.93
CA TYR A 4 13.79 -21.19 7.27
C TYR A 4 13.61 -19.69 7.29
N ILE A 5 14.57 -18.97 7.86
CA ILE A 5 14.50 -17.53 8.05
C ILE A 5 15.66 -16.87 7.30
N LEU A 6 15.35 -15.97 6.37
CA LEU A 6 16.33 -15.15 5.67
C LEU A 6 16.71 -13.95 6.54
N THR A 7 17.97 -13.91 6.98
CA THR A 7 18.50 -12.83 7.83
C THR A 7 19.81 -12.28 7.30
N LYS A 8 20.35 -11.27 7.98
CA LYS A 8 21.64 -10.67 7.67
C LYS A 8 22.80 -11.46 8.26
N LYS A 9 23.93 -11.47 7.54
CA LYS A 9 25.23 -11.78 8.13
C LYS A 9 25.67 -10.68 9.10
N LEU A 10 26.50 -11.07 10.06
CA LEU A 10 27.08 -10.14 11.03
C LEU A 10 27.78 -8.96 10.31
N GLY A 11 27.50 -7.74 10.75
CA GLY A 11 28.07 -6.52 10.13
C GLY A 11 27.29 -5.94 8.96
N HIS A 12 26.24 -6.61 8.47
CA HIS A 12 25.41 -6.10 7.37
C HIS A 12 24.09 -5.47 7.86
N ASP A 13 23.43 -4.72 6.97
CA ASP A 13 22.09 -4.18 7.20
C ASP A 13 21.01 -5.22 6.91
N LEU A 14 20.00 -5.32 7.78
CA LEU A 14 18.96 -6.35 7.67
C LEU A 14 18.04 -6.12 6.48
N ARG A 15 17.73 -4.87 6.15
CA ARG A 15 16.87 -4.55 5.00
C ARG A 15 17.58 -4.88 3.69
N ASN A 16 18.83 -4.47 3.54
CA ASN A 16 19.63 -4.78 2.37
C ASN A 16 19.86 -6.30 2.19
N ALA A 17 19.97 -7.04 3.30
CA ALA A 17 20.09 -8.50 3.27
C ALA A 17 18.81 -9.22 2.80
N ILE A 18 17.63 -8.63 3.04
CA ILE A 18 16.33 -9.22 2.66
C ILE A 18 15.87 -8.76 1.28
N GLU A 19 16.09 -7.48 0.93
CA GLU A 19 15.60 -6.90 -0.32
C GLU A 19 16.47 -7.28 -1.53
N ASN A 20 17.76 -7.58 -1.31
CA ASN A 20 18.69 -7.91 -2.37
C ASN A 20 19.57 -9.12 -2.02
N PRO A 21 19.02 -10.27 -1.59
CA PRO A 21 19.78 -11.31 -0.90
C PRO A 21 20.99 -11.82 -1.69
N SER A 22 22.15 -11.89 -1.04
CA SER A 22 23.39 -12.41 -1.64
C SER A 22 24.22 -13.18 -0.63
N PHE A 23 25.13 -14.03 -1.12
CA PHE A 23 26.05 -14.80 -0.28
C PHE A 23 26.84 -13.93 0.71
N ASP A 24 27.18 -12.71 0.32
CA ASP A 24 28.04 -11.83 1.12
C ASP A 24 27.33 -11.22 2.31
N LYS A 25 26.02 -10.95 2.20
CA LYS A 25 25.27 -10.17 3.20
C LYS A 25 24.11 -10.90 3.85
N SER A 26 23.71 -12.06 3.32
CA SER A 26 22.53 -12.79 3.75
C SER A 26 22.85 -14.24 4.11
N GLU A 27 22.07 -14.79 5.01
CA GLU A 27 22.12 -16.20 5.41
C GLU A 27 20.73 -16.72 5.75
N ILE A 28 20.52 -18.03 5.61
CA ILE A 28 19.28 -18.70 5.97
C ILE A 28 19.50 -19.41 7.31
N VAL A 29 18.80 -18.96 8.34
CA VAL A 29 18.78 -19.61 9.65
C VAL A 29 17.74 -20.71 9.64
N VAL A 30 18.13 -21.91 10.05
CA VAL A 30 17.24 -23.06 10.19
C VAL A 30 16.79 -23.16 11.64
N LEU A 31 15.50 -23.06 11.88
CA LEU A 31 14.89 -23.19 13.19
C LEU A 31 14.16 -24.53 13.31
N ASP A 32 14.28 -25.17 14.46
CA ASP A 32 13.48 -26.34 14.82
C ASP A 32 12.02 -25.96 15.18
N ASN A 33 11.22 -26.95 15.58
CA ASN A 33 9.82 -26.72 15.95
C ASN A 33 9.66 -25.87 17.22
N SER A 34 10.70 -25.79 18.04
CA SER A 34 10.75 -25.01 19.29
C SER A 34 11.28 -23.60 19.06
N GLY A 35 11.68 -23.26 17.83
CA GLY A 35 12.25 -21.96 17.47
C GLY A 35 13.74 -21.82 17.81
N ILE A 36 14.41 -22.93 18.13
CA ILE A 36 15.84 -22.97 18.41
C ILE A 36 16.59 -23.05 17.07
N GLU A 37 17.62 -22.23 16.92
CA GLU A 37 18.53 -22.29 15.79
C GLU A 37 19.34 -23.60 15.82
N VAL A 38 19.24 -24.35 14.74
CA VAL A 38 19.93 -25.65 14.59
C VAL A 38 20.96 -25.65 13.47
N ASP A 39 20.89 -24.71 12.52
CA ASP A 39 21.84 -24.62 11.42
C ASP A 39 21.81 -23.24 10.72
N ARG A 40 22.85 -22.95 9.92
CA ARG A 40 22.95 -21.79 9.02
C ARG A 40 23.37 -22.20 7.63
N ILE A 41 22.57 -21.84 6.64
CA ILE A 41 22.79 -22.17 5.23
C ILE A 41 23.20 -20.90 4.46
N PRO A 42 24.27 -20.95 3.65
CA PRO A 42 24.66 -19.82 2.81
C PRO A 42 23.60 -19.51 1.74
N VAL A 43 23.40 -18.22 1.47
CA VAL A 43 22.46 -17.76 0.45
C VAL A 43 23.08 -17.88 -0.94
N THR A 44 22.39 -18.63 -1.80
CA THR A 44 22.63 -18.78 -3.23
C THR A 44 21.26 -18.79 -3.93
N PRO A 45 21.20 -18.56 -5.26
CA PRO A 45 19.93 -18.69 -5.99
C PRO A 45 19.25 -20.06 -5.79
N LEU A 46 20.05 -21.13 -5.69
CA LEU A 46 19.54 -22.49 -5.46
C LEU A 46 18.95 -22.65 -4.05
N THR A 47 19.64 -22.16 -3.01
CA THR A 47 19.17 -22.33 -1.63
C THR A 47 17.93 -21.48 -1.33
N LEU A 48 17.80 -20.29 -1.93
CA LEU A 48 16.57 -19.50 -1.86
C LEU A 48 15.38 -20.24 -2.48
N TYR A 49 15.56 -20.88 -3.64
CA TYR A 49 14.51 -21.65 -4.29
C TYR A 49 14.14 -22.92 -3.53
N MET A 50 15.14 -23.66 -3.01
CA MET A 50 14.91 -24.93 -2.31
C MET A 50 14.21 -24.77 -0.97
N TYR A 51 14.55 -23.72 -0.21
CA TYR A 51 14.11 -23.57 1.17
C TYR A 51 13.01 -22.53 1.38
N ASP A 52 12.75 -21.67 0.37
CA ASP A 52 11.76 -20.59 0.40
C ASP A 52 11.68 -19.85 1.75
N PRO A 53 12.80 -19.23 2.19
CA PRO A 53 12.91 -18.72 3.55
C PRO A 53 12.03 -17.49 3.77
N GLU A 54 11.34 -17.45 4.92
CA GLU A 54 10.60 -16.26 5.37
C GLU A 54 11.58 -15.14 5.75
N PRO A 55 11.27 -13.85 5.51
CA PRO A 55 12.11 -12.75 5.96
C PRO A 55 12.19 -12.73 7.50
N ASP A 56 13.36 -12.36 8.03
CA ASP A 56 13.59 -12.22 9.47
C ASP A 56 12.44 -11.47 10.17
N PRO A 57 11.86 -11.98 11.27
CA PRO A 57 10.80 -11.29 12.00
C PRO A 57 11.15 -9.86 12.44
N TYR A 58 12.44 -9.56 12.63
CA TYR A 58 12.94 -8.23 12.94
C TYR A 58 12.94 -7.29 11.72
N TYR A 59 12.87 -7.79 10.48
CA TYR A 59 12.69 -6.98 9.27
C TYR A 59 11.44 -6.11 9.36
N GLN A 60 10.40 -6.61 10.03
CA GLN A 60 9.13 -5.92 10.22
C GLN A 60 9.05 -5.15 11.55
N LYS A 61 10.07 -5.24 12.42
CA LYS A 61 10.09 -4.52 13.71
C LYS A 61 10.53 -3.06 13.49
N PRO A 62 9.80 -2.09 14.06
CA PRO A 62 10.13 -0.68 13.91
C PRO A 62 11.46 -0.37 14.62
N GLU A 63 12.37 0.31 13.93
CA GLU A 63 13.53 0.92 14.56
C GLU A 63 13.04 2.09 15.41
N LYS A 64 13.44 2.11 16.69
CA LYS A 64 13.14 3.19 17.63
C LYS A 64 14.47 3.82 18.04
N ILE A 65 14.55 5.14 18.00
CA ILE A 65 15.63 5.89 18.64
C ILE A 65 15.20 6.21 20.07
N ILE A 66 16.10 6.01 21.03
CA ILE A 66 15.88 6.46 22.42
C ILE A 66 16.31 7.93 22.47
N THR A 67 15.35 8.84 22.63
CA THR A 67 15.62 10.25 22.92
C THR A 67 15.52 10.51 24.43
N THR A 68 15.94 11.70 24.87
CA THR A 68 15.75 12.16 26.26
C THR A 68 14.28 12.24 26.70
N THR A 69 13.34 12.14 25.75
CA THR A 69 11.89 12.20 25.97
C THR A 69 11.18 10.86 25.75
N GLY A 70 11.91 9.78 25.42
CA GLY A 70 11.37 8.43 25.27
C GLY A 70 11.79 7.75 23.95
N GLU A 71 11.20 6.59 23.67
CA GLU A 71 11.41 5.90 22.40
C GLU A 71 10.62 6.59 21.27
N VAL A 72 11.32 7.09 20.25
CA VAL A 72 10.71 7.66 19.04
C VAL A 72 10.92 6.70 17.87
N GLU A 73 9.82 6.25 17.25
CA GLU A 73 9.90 5.42 16.03
C GLU A 73 10.55 6.20 14.88
N ILE A 74 11.54 5.59 14.22
CA ILE A 74 12.11 6.13 12.99
C ILE A 74 11.01 6.11 11.92
N PRO A 75 10.64 7.26 11.33
CA PRO A 75 9.61 7.31 10.32
C PRO A 75 10.04 6.49 9.10
N MET A 76 9.22 5.51 8.73
CA MET A 76 9.40 4.76 7.49
C MET A 76 9.39 5.75 6.31
N MET A 77 10.48 5.81 5.55
CA MET A 77 10.47 6.51 4.26
C MET A 77 9.57 5.73 3.32
N ILE A 78 8.48 6.35 2.88
CA ILE A 78 7.55 5.74 1.94
C ILE A 78 7.91 6.26 0.54
N PRO A 79 8.34 5.40 -0.39
CA PRO A 79 8.65 5.80 -1.76
C PRO A 79 7.50 6.55 -2.42
N GLU A 80 7.84 7.48 -3.30
CA GLU A 80 6.88 8.38 -3.94
C GLU A 80 5.81 7.68 -4.79
N ASP A 81 6.12 6.50 -5.34
CA ASP A 81 5.24 5.68 -6.16
C ASP A 81 4.56 4.57 -5.35
N THR A 82 4.50 4.70 -4.01
CA THR A 82 3.89 3.70 -3.14
C THR A 82 2.92 4.30 -2.12
N VAL A 83 1.93 3.51 -1.73
CA VAL A 83 1.03 3.76 -0.61
C VAL A 83 1.13 2.62 0.39
N THR A 84 0.64 2.84 1.59
CA THR A 84 0.55 1.81 2.61
C THR A 84 -0.86 1.21 2.68
N THR A 85 -1.03 0.08 3.35
CA THR A 85 -2.36 -0.39 3.79
C THR A 85 -2.96 0.53 4.86
N GLY A 86 -4.17 0.26 5.33
CA GLY A 86 -4.76 0.91 6.51
C GLY A 86 -5.54 2.19 6.25
N GLU A 87 -5.36 2.82 5.09
CA GLU A 87 -6.09 4.02 4.70
C GLU A 87 -6.27 4.10 3.19
N ASN A 88 -7.23 4.87 2.72
CA ASN A 88 -7.47 5.12 1.31
C ASN A 88 -6.22 5.73 0.61
N PRO A 89 -5.78 5.18 -0.54
CA PRO A 89 -4.58 5.63 -1.25
C PRO A 89 -4.62 7.11 -1.63
N PHE A 90 -5.77 7.63 -2.05
CA PHE A 90 -5.90 9.05 -2.41
C PHE A 90 -5.71 9.96 -1.19
N VAL A 91 -6.27 9.58 -0.03
CA VAL A 91 -6.10 10.32 1.24
C VAL A 91 -4.61 10.36 1.61
N GLN A 92 -3.94 9.21 1.52
CA GLN A 92 -2.51 9.11 1.84
C GLN A 92 -1.67 10.04 0.95
N LEU A 93 -1.94 10.09 -0.34
CA LEU A 93 -1.18 10.93 -1.28
C LEU A 93 -1.41 12.42 -1.03
N VAL A 94 -2.67 12.84 -0.87
CA VAL A 94 -2.99 14.24 -0.54
C VAL A 94 -2.32 14.67 0.77
N TYR A 95 -2.42 13.83 1.80
CA TYR A 95 -1.83 14.12 3.11
C TYR A 95 -0.29 14.20 3.04
N ARG A 96 0.35 13.25 2.36
CA ARG A 96 1.82 13.25 2.22
C ARG A 96 2.31 14.42 1.38
N PHE A 97 1.60 14.76 0.31
CA PHE A 97 1.95 15.90 -0.56
C PHE A 97 1.88 17.22 0.21
N THR A 98 0.76 17.46 0.91
CA THR A 98 0.59 18.66 1.74
C THR A 98 1.59 18.72 2.89
N LYS A 99 1.91 17.59 3.52
CA LYS A 99 2.95 17.51 4.56
C LYS A 99 4.35 17.77 4.04
N LYS A 100 4.73 17.20 2.89
CA LYS A 100 6.06 17.36 2.29
C LYS A 100 6.33 18.81 1.85
N ARG A 101 5.30 19.52 1.39
CA ARG A 101 5.37 20.91 0.92
C ARG A 101 5.17 21.95 2.02
N ASP A 102 4.88 21.52 3.26
CA ASP A 102 4.44 22.40 4.36
C ASP A 102 3.24 23.29 3.99
N GLY A 103 2.32 22.72 3.21
CA GLY A 103 1.16 23.42 2.67
C GLY A 103 1.05 23.34 1.15
N ALA A 104 -0.18 23.22 0.64
CA ALA A 104 -0.46 23.29 -0.80
C ALA A 104 -1.84 23.89 -1.08
N THR A 105 -2.01 24.54 -2.23
CA THR A 105 -3.34 24.99 -2.67
C THR A 105 -4.17 23.81 -3.17
N LEU A 106 -5.50 24.00 -3.30
CA LEU A 106 -6.36 22.99 -3.89
C LEU A 106 -5.96 22.65 -5.33
N GLU A 107 -5.53 23.65 -6.11
CA GLU A 107 -5.06 23.45 -7.48
C GLU A 107 -3.78 22.63 -7.56
N ASP A 108 -2.83 22.88 -6.64
CA ASP A 108 -1.61 22.07 -6.55
C ASP A 108 -1.92 20.61 -6.21
N ILE A 109 -2.87 20.38 -5.28
CA ILE A 109 -3.30 19.03 -4.91
C ILE A 109 -3.96 18.33 -6.10
N ILE A 110 -4.82 19.03 -6.85
CA ILE A 110 -5.46 18.49 -8.05
C ILE A 110 -4.39 18.11 -9.09
N ARG A 111 -3.47 19.04 -9.40
CA ARG A 111 -2.37 18.80 -10.35
C ARG A 111 -1.52 17.60 -9.92
N HIS A 112 -1.18 17.51 -8.64
CA HIS A 112 -0.40 16.39 -8.12
C HIS A 112 -1.08 15.04 -8.36
N ILE A 113 -2.38 14.94 -8.11
CA ILE A 113 -3.12 13.68 -8.23
C ILE A 113 -3.43 13.31 -9.69
N THR A 114 -3.87 14.28 -10.51
CA THR A 114 -4.36 14.00 -11.88
C THR A 114 -3.29 14.09 -12.96
N GLN A 115 -2.24 14.90 -12.77
CA GLN A 115 -1.22 15.14 -13.80
C GLN A 115 0.15 14.57 -13.42
N GLU A 116 0.60 14.75 -12.18
CA GLU A 116 1.93 14.27 -11.75
C GLU A 116 1.89 12.77 -11.43
N LYS A 117 0.99 12.34 -10.54
CA LYS A 117 0.81 10.92 -10.19
C LYS A 117 -0.06 10.16 -11.18
N ARG A 118 -0.92 10.87 -11.92
CA ARG A 118 -1.87 10.31 -12.90
C ARG A 118 -2.61 9.10 -12.34
N ILE A 119 -3.18 9.20 -11.13
CA ILE A 119 -3.97 8.11 -10.53
C ILE A 119 -5.48 8.37 -10.59
N LEU A 120 -5.87 9.55 -11.06
CA LEU A 120 -7.21 9.88 -11.52
C LEU A 120 -7.10 10.62 -12.87
N PRO A 121 -8.09 10.46 -13.77
CA PRO A 121 -8.07 11.14 -15.05
C PRO A 121 -8.13 12.66 -14.87
N ASN A 122 -7.41 13.39 -15.71
CA ASN A 122 -7.42 14.86 -15.71
C ASN A 122 -8.65 15.40 -16.46
N ASN A 123 -9.83 15.03 -15.98
CA ASN A 123 -11.12 15.49 -16.48
C ASN A 123 -12.03 15.93 -15.33
N GLU A 124 -13.23 16.41 -15.64
CA GLU A 124 -14.18 16.90 -14.63
C GLU A 124 -14.46 15.87 -13.53
N TYR A 125 -14.60 14.58 -13.87
CA TYR A 125 -14.80 13.52 -12.90
C TYR A 125 -13.62 13.41 -11.91
N GLY A 126 -12.39 13.31 -12.40
CA GLY A 126 -11.20 13.20 -11.55
C GLY A 126 -10.99 14.43 -10.68
N ILE A 127 -11.17 15.63 -11.26
CA ILE A 127 -11.04 16.90 -10.54
C ILE A 127 -12.08 17.00 -9.42
N ASN A 128 -13.35 16.72 -9.71
CA ASN A 128 -14.42 16.79 -8.71
C ASN A 128 -14.22 15.76 -7.59
N ARG A 129 -13.68 14.59 -7.92
CA ARG A 129 -13.34 13.56 -6.93
C ARG A 129 -12.23 14.02 -5.98
N VAL A 130 -11.18 14.67 -6.50
CA VAL A 130 -10.12 15.25 -5.64
C VAL A 130 -10.66 16.38 -4.77
N LYS A 131 -11.49 17.28 -5.34
CA LYS A 131 -12.12 18.36 -4.57
C LYS A 131 -12.97 17.83 -3.41
N ALA A 132 -13.82 16.84 -3.67
CA ALA A 132 -14.64 16.21 -2.64
C ALA A 132 -13.78 15.54 -1.56
N LEU A 133 -12.69 14.88 -1.96
CA LEU A 133 -11.76 14.25 -1.03
C LEU A 133 -11.06 15.27 -0.12
N VAL A 134 -10.54 16.36 -0.67
CA VAL A 134 -9.88 17.42 0.10
C VAL A 134 -10.87 18.07 1.06
N GLN A 135 -12.12 18.29 0.62
CA GLN A 135 -13.17 18.82 1.47
C GLN A 135 -13.50 17.88 2.63
N GLU A 136 -13.60 16.56 2.38
CA GLU A 136 -13.83 15.55 3.41
C GLU A 136 -12.65 15.46 4.39
N MET A 137 -11.40 15.55 3.92
CA MET A 137 -10.20 15.57 4.78
C MET A 137 -10.09 16.83 5.64
N HIS A 138 -10.74 17.93 5.23
CA HIS A 138 -10.76 19.17 5.99
C HIS A 138 -11.92 19.21 6.98
N ASN A 139 -13.16 19.04 6.48
CA ASN A 139 -14.41 19.30 7.21
C ASN A 139 -15.32 18.07 7.34
N GLY A 140 -14.89 16.90 6.85
CA GLY A 140 -15.68 15.67 6.90
C GLY A 140 -15.85 15.13 8.31
N SER A 141 -16.91 14.36 8.53
CA SER A 141 -17.17 13.74 9.84
C SER A 141 -16.18 12.63 10.17
N VAL A 142 -15.57 12.01 9.16
CA VAL A 142 -14.67 10.85 9.34
C VAL A 142 -13.21 11.21 9.11
N LEU A 143 -12.92 12.02 8.08
CA LEU A 143 -11.56 12.41 7.72
C LEU A 143 -11.21 13.83 8.19
N GLY A 144 -12.16 14.55 8.79
CA GLY A 144 -11.98 15.93 9.21
C GLY A 144 -10.78 16.12 10.14
N GLY A 145 -10.09 17.25 9.96
CA GLY A 145 -8.88 17.56 10.70
C GLY A 145 -7.60 16.90 10.18
N LEU A 146 -7.67 15.99 9.19
CA LEU A 146 -6.47 15.52 8.48
C LEU A 146 -5.82 16.65 7.68
N LEU A 147 -6.62 17.60 7.19
CA LEU A 147 -6.16 18.85 6.62
C LEU A 147 -6.68 20.04 7.41
N VAL A 148 -5.80 21.01 7.65
CA VAL A 148 -6.15 22.32 8.21
C VAL A 148 -5.95 23.36 7.12
N LYS A 149 -6.93 24.23 6.97
CA LYS A 149 -6.89 25.31 5.98
C LYS A 149 -6.47 26.63 6.64
N ARG A 150 -5.47 27.32 6.08
CA ARG A 150 -5.12 28.72 6.42
C ARG A 150 -5.16 29.54 5.13
N GLY A 151 -6.13 30.45 5.03
CA GLY A 151 -6.38 31.16 3.76
C GLY A 151 -6.72 30.18 2.62
N SER A 152 -5.95 30.22 1.54
CA SER A 152 -6.10 29.32 0.38
C SER A 152 -5.27 28.03 0.48
N ILE A 153 -4.46 27.87 1.53
CA ILE A 153 -3.49 26.78 1.67
C ILE A 153 -4.02 25.70 2.62
N TYR A 154 -3.91 24.44 2.21
CA TYR A 154 -4.18 23.25 3.01
C TYR A 154 -2.86 22.66 3.54
N MET A 155 -2.76 22.44 4.84
CA MET A 155 -1.62 21.80 5.50
C MET A 155 -2.06 20.51 6.19
N ALA A 156 -1.11 19.60 6.42
CA ALA A 156 -1.35 18.40 7.21
C ALA A 156 -1.71 18.76 8.66
N GLY A 157 -2.87 18.28 9.12
CA GLY A 157 -3.34 18.45 10.49
C GLY A 157 -2.99 17.23 11.35
N VAL A 158 -4.02 16.55 11.87
CA VAL A 158 -3.84 15.38 12.73
C VAL A 158 -3.05 14.28 12.01
N ARG A 159 -2.28 13.49 12.76
CA ARG A 159 -1.42 12.44 12.19
C ARG A 159 -2.26 11.39 11.48
N LEU A 160 -1.99 11.19 10.18
CA LEU A 160 -2.57 10.10 9.41
C LEU A 160 -2.11 8.74 9.96
N LYS A 161 -3.07 7.85 10.25
CA LYS A 161 -2.80 6.48 10.66
C LYS A 161 -2.85 5.59 9.44
N THR A 162 -1.76 4.86 9.18
CA THR A 162 -1.66 3.90 8.08
C THR A 162 -1.07 2.58 8.57
N GLY A 163 -1.19 1.54 7.76
CA GLY A 163 -0.47 0.29 7.91
C GLY A 163 0.97 0.40 7.46
N ARG A 164 1.64 -0.75 7.34
CA ARG A 164 3.08 -0.86 7.06
C ARG A 164 3.40 -1.45 5.70
N GLN A 165 2.50 -2.24 5.13
CA GLN A 165 2.74 -2.90 3.85
C GLN A 165 2.71 -1.86 2.73
N LEU A 166 3.82 -1.76 1.99
CA LEU A 166 3.95 -0.89 0.82
C LEU A 166 3.30 -1.54 -0.40
N ILE A 167 2.55 -0.74 -1.14
CA ILE A 167 1.82 -1.14 -2.34
C ILE A 167 2.14 -0.12 -3.43
N ARG A 168 2.59 -0.62 -4.57
CA ARG A 168 2.98 0.21 -5.70
C ARG A 168 1.76 0.84 -6.37
N LEU A 169 1.94 2.08 -6.76
CA LEU A 169 1.02 2.85 -7.60
C LEU A 169 1.51 2.84 -9.03
N TYR A 170 0.58 2.74 -9.97
CA TYR A 170 0.87 2.77 -11.38
C TYR A 170 0.20 3.98 -12.02
N SER A 171 1.01 4.79 -12.69
CA SER A 171 0.56 5.95 -13.44
C SER A 171 -0.41 5.53 -14.55
N GLY A 172 -1.51 6.27 -14.71
CA GLY A 172 -2.61 5.98 -15.62
C GLY A 172 -3.72 5.10 -15.02
N TYR A 173 -3.62 4.66 -13.75
CA TYR A 173 -4.58 3.73 -13.15
C TYR A 173 -5.14 4.22 -11.81
N ASP A 174 -6.43 3.98 -11.58
CA ASP A 174 -7.05 4.12 -10.24
C ASP A 174 -6.54 2.97 -9.35
N PRO A 175 -5.95 3.24 -8.16
CA PRO A 175 -5.31 2.21 -7.35
C PRO A 175 -6.26 1.09 -6.92
N PHE A 176 -7.54 1.40 -6.68
CA PHE A 176 -8.51 0.37 -6.33
C PHE A 176 -8.80 -0.54 -7.51
N GLU A 177 -9.03 0.03 -8.69
CA GLU A 177 -9.28 -0.75 -9.89
C GLU A 177 -8.11 -1.65 -10.23
N TYR A 178 -6.90 -1.10 -10.17
CA TYR A 178 -5.68 -1.84 -10.44
C TYR A 178 -5.55 -3.05 -9.53
N GLN A 179 -5.70 -2.87 -8.21
CA GLN A 179 -5.59 -3.97 -7.25
C GLN A 179 -6.70 -5.02 -7.42
N ILE A 180 -7.94 -4.60 -7.71
CA ILE A 180 -9.04 -5.54 -7.98
C ILE A 180 -8.75 -6.33 -9.26
N MET A 181 -8.33 -5.66 -10.33
CA MET A 181 -8.10 -6.30 -11.61
C MET A 181 -6.91 -7.24 -11.59
N GLN A 182 -5.82 -6.88 -10.93
CA GLN A 182 -4.70 -7.81 -10.68
C GLN A 182 -5.15 -9.04 -9.90
N HIS A 183 -6.05 -8.88 -8.92
CA HIS A 183 -6.59 -10.02 -8.18
C HIS A 183 -7.46 -10.93 -9.04
N VAL A 184 -8.33 -10.34 -9.88
CA VAL A 184 -9.24 -11.06 -10.77
C VAL A 184 -8.44 -11.78 -11.87
N GLU A 185 -7.48 -11.10 -12.49
CA GLU A 185 -6.61 -11.66 -13.54
C GLU A 185 -5.82 -12.87 -13.04
N ASN A 186 -5.19 -12.76 -11.86
CA ASN A 186 -4.39 -13.84 -11.29
C ASN A 186 -5.21 -15.08 -10.90
N LYS A 187 -6.49 -14.91 -10.56
CA LYS A 187 -7.38 -16.01 -10.16
C LYS A 187 -8.30 -16.53 -11.26
N GLY A 188 -8.46 -15.77 -12.34
CA GLY A 188 -9.47 -15.99 -13.38
C GLY A 188 -10.90 -15.65 -12.92
N THR A 189 -11.36 -16.32 -11.86
CA THR A 189 -12.71 -16.17 -11.30
C THR A 189 -12.65 -15.80 -9.82
N VAL A 190 -13.41 -14.78 -9.42
CA VAL A 190 -13.47 -14.29 -8.04
C VAL A 190 -14.89 -14.00 -7.60
N SER A 191 -15.16 -14.23 -6.32
CA SER A 191 -16.43 -13.85 -5.70
C SER A 191 -16.47 -12.37 -5.30
N ARG A 192 -17.66 -11.79 -5.20
CA ARG A 192 -17.90 -10.46 -4.64
C ARG A 192 -17.28 -10.33 -3.25
N GLU A 193 -17.49 -11.33 -2.39
CA GLU A 193 -16.95 -11.35 -1.03
C GLU A 193 -15.41 -11.30 -1.01
N GLU A 194 -14.74 -11.99 -1.92
CA GLU A 194 -13.28 -11.92 -2.02
C GLU A 194 -12.78 -10.52 -2.38
N ILE A 195 -13.47 -9.80 -3.25
CA ILE A 195 -13.14 -8.40 -3.57
C ILE A 195 -13.34 -7.51 -2.34
N HIS A 196 -14.42 -7.70 -1.58
CA HIS A 196 -14.63 -6.98 -0.31
C HIS A 196 -13.51 -7.29 0.69
N ARG A 197 -13.17 -8.57 0.91
CA ARG A 197 -12.09 -8.96 1.82
C ARG A 197 -10.73 -8.40 1.39
N LEU A 198 -10.45 -8.35 0.08
CA LEU A 198 -9.24 -7.73 -0.44
C LEU A 198 -9.19 -6.24 -0.05
N ILE A 199 -10.21 -5.46 -0.40
CA ILE A 199 -10.17 -4.00 -0.26
C ILE A 199 -10.36 -3.55 1.20
N MET A 200 -11.28 -4.18 1.93
CA MET A 200 -11.67 -3.76 3.28
C MET A 200 -10.83 -4.41 4.38
N ASP A 201 -10.47 -5.70 4.25
CA ASP A 201 -9.82 -6.42 5.35
C ASP A 201 -8.32 -6.49 5.17
N ARG A 202 -7.86 -6.88 3.97
CA ARG A 202 -6.42 -7.01 3.66
C ARG A 202 -5.79 -5.63 3.46
N LEU A 203 -6.32 -4.85 2.53
CA LEU A 203 -5.79 -3.52 2.20
C LEU A 203 -6.24 -2.44 3.19
N LYS A 204 -7.46 -2.57 3.72
CA LYS A 204 -8.11 -1.57 4.59
C LYS A 204 -8.18 -0.18 3.94
N TRP A 205 -8.42 -0.15 2.62
CA TRP A 205 -8.50 1.08 1.84
C TRP A 205 -9.91 1.66 1.77
N ALA A 206 -10.94 0.83 1.97
CA ALA A 206 -12.33 1.25 2.04
C ALA A 206 -12.89 1.11 3.45
N ARG A 207 -13.63 2.12 3.91
CA ARG A 207 -14.31 2.13 5.21
C ARG A 207 -15.68 1.45 5.18
N ASN A 208 -16.27 1.33 4.00
CA ASN A 208 -17.60 0.76 3.83
C ASN A 208 -17.70 -0.01 2.52
N SER A 209 -18.66 -0.92 2.49
CA SER A 209 -18.95 -1.79 1.34
C SER A 209 -19.40 -1.00 0.10
N LYS A 210 -20.03 0.17 0.28
CA LYS A 210 -20.49 1.01 -0.85
C LYS A 210 -19.33 1.46 -1.75
N THR A 211 -18.17 1.77 -1.17
CA THR A 211 -16.96 2.10 -1.94
C THR A 211 -16.52 0.92 -2.80
N VAL A 212 -16.52 -0.30 -2.26
CA VAL A 212 -16.14 -1.50 -3.01
C VAL A 212 -17.14 -1.77 -4.14
N GLU A 213 -18.44 -1.70 -3.85
CA GLU A 213 -19.50 -1.89 -4.85
C GLU A 213 -19.46 -0.84 -5.98
N PHE A 214 -19.08 0.40 -5.67
CA PHE A 214 -18.85 1.42 -6.69
C PHE A 214 -17.78 0.97 -7.69
N TYR A 215 -16.66 0.43 -7.21
CA TYR A 215 -15.59 -0.06 -8.07
C TYR A 215 -15.96 -1.31 -8.85
N ILE A 216 -16.64 -2.27 -8.22
CA ILE A 216 -17.17 -3.46 -8.91
C ILE A 216 -18.09 -3.03 -10.06
N LYS A 217 -19.02 -2.10 -9.82
CA LYS A 217 -19.92 -1.58 -10.87
C LYS A 217 -19.16 -0.87 -12.00
N ARG A 218 -18.07 -0.16 -11.70
CA ARG A 218 -17.25 0.52 -12.70
C ARG A 218 -16.54 -0.51 -13.59
N LEU A 219 -15.92 -1.52 -12.98
CA LEU A 219 -15.21 -2.61 -13.67
C LEU A 219 -16.15 -3.51 -14.47
N LEU A 220 -17.38 -3.76 -14.00
CA LEU A 220 -18.39 -4.57 -14.70
C LEU A 220 -18.77 -4.00 -16.07
N ARG A 221 -18.62 -2.69 -16.27
CA ARG A 221 -18.94 -2.06 -17.56
C ARG A 221 -18.02 -2.52 -18.68
N GLN A 222 -16.77 -2.87 -18.34
CA GLN A 222 -15.74 -3.06 -19.35
C GLN A 222 -14.75 -4.20 -19.06
N ASN A 223 -14.29 -4.38 -17.83
CA ASN A 223 -13.09 -5.17 -17.51
C ASN A 223 -13.39 -6.56 -16.94
N ILE A 224 -14.50 -6.72 -16.20
CA ILE A 224 -14.92 -8.00 -15.63
C ILE A 224 -16.34 -8.35 -16.09
N LYS A 225 -16.65 -9.64 -16.17
CA LYS A 225 -17.96 -10.16 -16.55
C LYS A 225 -18.62 -10.85 -15.37
N GLN A 226 -19.91 -10.60 -15.16
CA GLN A 226 -20.69 -11.33 -14.16
C GLN A 226 -21.10 -12.70 -14.73
N ILE A 227 -20.72 -13.77 -14.05
CA ILE A 227 -21.03 -15.17 -14.43
C ILE A 227 -21.98 -15.87 -13.44
N GLY A 228 -22.24 -15.24 -12.30
CA GLY A 228 -23.23 -15.67 -11.32
C GLY A 228 -23.67 -14.50 -10.46
N LYS A 229 -24.60 -14.73 -9.52
CA LYS A 229 -25.13 -13.66 -8.64
C LYS A 229 -24.02 -12.86 -7.96
N ASP A 230 -22.98 -13.55 -7.50
CA ASP A 230 -21.86 -12.98 -6.75
C ASP A 230 -20.50 -13.39 -7.30
N TRP A 231 -20.42 -13.81 -8.57
CA TRP A 231 -19.20 -14.30 -9.20
C TRP A 231 -18.83 -13.50 -10.44
N PHE A 232 -17.55 -13.17 -10.56
CA PHE A 232 -16.98 -12.36 -11.62
C PHE A 232 -15.80 -13.07 -12.27
N GLU A 233 -15.72 -12.96 -13.59
CA GLU A 233 -14.64 -13.50 -14.41
C GLU A 233 -13.88 -12.35 -15.06
N TYR A 234 -12.58 -12.51 -15.23
CA TYR A 234 -11.75 -11.61 -16.02
C TYR A 234 -12.23 -11.54 -17.48
N ARG A 235 -12.39 -10.33 -18.03
CA ARG A 235 -12.77 -10.14 -19.45
C ARG A 235 -11.67 -9.45 -20.25
N LYS A 236 -11.17 -8.32 -19.75
CA LYS A 236 -10.09 -7.56 -20.39
C LYS A 236 -9.29 -6.75 -19.38
N ALA A 237 -8.07 -6.42 -19.75
CA ALA A 237 -7.16 -5.61 -18.95
C ALA A 237 -7.72 -4.19 -18.72
N LEU A 238 -7.18 -3.52 -17.72
CA LEU A 238 -7.39 -2.07 -17.57
C LEU A 238 -6.62 -1.33 -18.66
N GLU A 239 -7.26 -0.32 -19.20
CA GLU A 239 -6.60 0.63 -20.11
C GLU A 239 -6.21 1.87 -19.29
N PRO A 240 -4.98 2.39 -19.45
CA PRO A 240 -4.57 3.61 -18.80
C PRO A 240 -5.33 4.81 -19.40
N PHE A 241 -5.61 5.82 -18.57
CA PHE A 241 -6.19 7.08 -19.03
C PHE A 241 -5.16 8.16 -19.39
#